data_AF-A0A672PEQ5-F1
#
_entry.id   AF-A0A672PEQ5-F1
#
_cell.length_a   1.000
_cell.length_b   1.000
_cell.length_c   1.000
_cell.angle_alpha   90.00
_cell.angle_beta   90.00
_cell.angle_gamma   90.00
#
_symmetry.space_group_name_H-M   'P 1'
#
loop_
_entity.id
_entity.type
_entity.pdbx_description
1 polymer ?
#
loop_
_entity_poly.entity_id
_entity_poly.type
_entity_poly.pdbx_seq_one_letter_code
_entity_poly.pdbx_strand_id
1 'polypeptide(L)'
;MGNSALKAHLETSQKTGVFQLTGKGLTEFPEELQKLTGNLRTVDLSNNKIEVLPAFVGGFQQIKSLTISSNKLTSLPNDIGKLKKLETLILNGNQLKQLPSSVGQLKSLRTLTLSGNHFKEFPIGLGTLRQLDVLDLSKNKIQVVPAEVAELQAIEINLNQNQISTVSPEVSHAPRLKVLRLEENCLELSSIPFSILSDSQVSLLSVEGNLFEVKRLRDLEGYDKYMERFTATKKKFA
;
A
#
# COMPACT_ATOMS: atom_id res chain seq x y z
N MET A 1 -12.22 -29.37 -16.06
CA MET A 1 -12.40 -29.28 -14.59
C MET A 1 -12.47 -27.84 -14.05
N GLY A 2 -12.05 -26.79 -14.77
CA GLY A 2 -12.11 -25.41 -14.28
C GLY A 2 -13.52 -24.78 -14.16
N ASN A 3 -14.46 -25.19 -15.00
CA ASN A 3 -15.77 -24.54 -15.11
C ASN A 3 -16.76 -24.92 -13.98
N SER A 4 -16.66 -26.13 -13.43
CA SER A 4 -17.51 -26.57 -12.31
C SER A 4 -17.13 -25.90 -10.99
N ALA A 5 -15.84 -25.68 -10.75
CA ALA A 5 -15.35 -24.98 -9.58
C ALA A 5 -15.83 -23.52 -9.59
N LEU A 6 -15.67 -22.80 -10.70
CA LEU A 6 -16.10 -21.40 -10.80
C LEU A 6 -17.60 -21.24 -10.50
N LYS A 7 -18.45 -22.10 -11.06
CA LYS A 7 -19.90 -22.05 -10.84
C LYS A 7 -20.31 -22.21 -9.37
N ALA A 8 -19.72 -23.17 -8.66
CA ALA A 8 -20.00 -23.37 -7.24
C ALA A 8 -19.56 -22.17 -6.37
N HIS A 9 -18.42 -21.55 -6.72
CA HIS A 9 -17.97 -20.34 -6.04
C HIS A 9 -18.91 -19.15 -6.33
N LEU A 10 -19.39 -18.99 -7.55
CA LEU A 10 -20.35 -17.93 -7.92
C LEU A 10 -21.66 -18.06 -7.12
N GLU A 11 -22.24 -19.26 -7.03
CA GLU A 11 -23.47 -19.50 -6.26
C GLU A 11 -23.27 -19.20 -4.77
N THR A 12 -22.14 -19.61 -4.20
CA THR A 12 -21.79 -19.32 -2.80
C THR A 12 -21.59 -17.81 -2.58
N SER A 13 -20.95 -17.14 -3.53
CA SER A 13 -20.66 -15.71 -3.48
C SER A 13 -21.93 -14.87 -3.60
N GLN A 14 -22.92 -15.35 -4.35
CA GLN A 14 -24.24 -14.71 -4.43
C GLN A 14 -24.96 -14.71 -3.07
N LYS A 15 -24.72 -15.71 -2.22
CA LYS A 15 -25.33 -15.78 -0.88
C LYS A 15 -24.53 -15.03 0.18
N THR A 16 -23.20 -15.09 0.11
CA THR A 16 -22.30 -14.61 1.16
C THR A 16 -21.75 -13.21 0.91
N GLY A 17 -21.72 -12.75 -0.34
CA GLY A 17 -21.01 -11.54 -0.76
C GLY A 17 -19.47 -11.72 -0.75
N VAL A 18 -18.96 -12.95 -0.62
CA VAL A 18 -17.53 -13.24 -0.59
C VAL A 18 -17.19 -14.16 -1.76
N PHE A 19 -16.35 -13.68 -2.68
CA PHE A 19 -15.82 -14.47 -3.78
C PHE A 19 -14.33 -14.71 -3.56
N GLN A 20 -13.91 -15.97 -3.50
CA GLN A 20 -12.52 -16.36 -3.35
C GLN A 20 -12.20 -17.44 -4.37
N LEU A 21 -11.18 -17.22 -5.20
CA LEU A 21 -10.74 -18.20 -6.17
C LEU A 21 -9.23 -18.10 -6.38
N THR A 22 -8.47 -18.56 -5.38
CA THR A 22 -7.01 -18.44 -5.35
C THR A 22 -6.32 -19.65 -5.96
N GLY A 23 -5.15 -19.46 -6.57
CA GLY A 23 -4.30 -20.58 -7.00
C GLY A 23 -4.87 -21.41 -8.16
N LYS A 24 -5.78 -20.87 -8.96
CA LYS A 24 -6.46 -21.62 -10.04
C LYS A 24 -5.87 -21.38 -11.43
N GLY A 25 -4.84 -20.54 -11.53
CA GLY A 25 -4.19 -20.22 -12.79
C GLY A 25 -5.06 -19.41 -13.74
N LEU A 26 -6.03 -18.64 -13.21
CA LEU A 26 -6.89 -17.76 -14.02
C LEU A 26 -6.02 -16.75 -14.78
N THR A 27 -6.16 -16.67 -16.09
CA THR A 27 -5.46 -15.68 -16.93
C THR A 27 -6.23 -14.37 -17.04
N GLU A 28 -7.54 -14.41 -16.80
CA GLU A 28 -8.45 -13.28 -16.93
C GLU A 28 -9.33 -13.15 -15.68
N PHE A 29 -9.82 -11.95 -15.45
CA PHE A 29 -10.80 -11.70 -14.39
C PHE A 29 -12.13 -12.35 -14.78
N PRO A 30 -12.78 -13.16 -13.91
CA PRO A 30 -14.02 -13.86 -14.27
C PRO A 30 -15.15 -12.89 -14.62
N GLU A 31 -15.55 -12.84 -15.89
CA GLU A 31 -16.60 -11.93 -16.38
C GLU A 31 -17.96 -12.20 -15.73
N GLU A 32 -18.22 -13.43 -15.30
CA GLU A 32 -19.47 -13.82 -14.62
C GLU A 32 -19.69 -13.04 -13.31
N LEU A 33 -18.61 -12.53 -12.69
CA LEU A 33 -18.72 -11.68 -11.50
C LEU A 33 -19.41 -10.34 -11.77
N GLN A 34 -19.51 -9.91 -13.04
CA GLN A 34 -20.27 -8.72 -13.41
C GLN A 34 -21.73 -8.80 -12.90
N LYS A 35 -22.31 -10.00 -12.86
CA LYS A 35 -23.68 -10.25 -12.36
C LYS A 35 -23.81 -10.09 -10.84
N LEU A 36 -22.70 -10.10 -10.11
CA LEU A 36 -22.64 -10.02 -8.64
C LEU A 36 -22.17 -8.64 -8.14
N THR A 37 -22.04 -7.66 -9.03
CA THR A 37 -21.62 -6.28 -8.72
C THR A 37 -22.42 -5.61 -7.60
N GLY A 38 -23.69 -5.98 -7.45
CA GLY A 38 -24.57 -5.47 -6.40
C GLY A 38 -24.39 -6.08 -5.01
N ASN A 39 -23.67 -7.21 -4.86
CA ASN A 39 -23.61 -7.95 -3.59
C ASN A 39 -22.20 -8.21 -3.06
N LEU A 40 -21.18 -8.29 -3.93
CA LEU A 40 -19.83 -8.63 -3.46
C LEU A 40 -19.26 -7.55 -2.53
N ARG A 41 -18.79 -8.01 -1.37
CA ARG A 41 -18.12 -7.25 -0.31
C ARG A 41 -16.64 -7.58 -0.23
N THR A 42 -16.29 -8.83 -0.51
CA THR A 42 -14.91 -9.31 -0.47
C THR A 42 -14.62 -10.11 -1.73
N VAL A 43 -13.53 -9.78 -2.41
CA VAL A 43 -13.02 -10.53 -3.56
C VAL A 43 -11.55 -10.86 -3.33
N ASP A 44 -11.20 -12.14 -3.42
CA ASP A 44 -9.82 -12.63 -3.43
C ASP A 44 -9.55 -13.48 -4.66
N LEU A 45 -8.65 -12.99 -5.51
CA LEU A 45 -8.19 -13.63 -6.74
C LEU A 45 -6.68 -13.89 -6.70
N SER A 46 -6.10 -14.01 -5.51
CA SER A 46 -4.65 -14.14 -5.35
C SER A 46 -4.07 -15.42 -5.94
N ASN A 47 -2.78 -15.39 -6.30
CA ASN A 47 -2.03 -16.52 -6.86
C ASN A 47 -2.64 -17.03 -8.18
N ASN A 48 -3.03 -16.13 -9.07
CA ASN A 48 -3.47 -16.44 -10.41
C ASN A 48 -2.49 -15.83 -11.44
N LYS A 49 -2.92 -15.67 -12.69
CA LYS A 49 -2.15 -15.13 -13.79
C LYS A 49 -2.88 -13.96 -14.46
N ILE A 50 -3.73 -13.24 -13.71
CA ILE A 50 -4.55 -12.16 -14.24
C ILE A 50 -3.66 -10.98 -14.64
N GLU A 51 -3.78 -10.54 -15.89
CA GLU A 51 -2.96 -9.47 -16.46
C GLU A 51 -3.65 -8.10 -16.45
N VAL A 52 -4.99 -8.11 -16.50
CA VAL A 52 -5.82 -6.89 -16.61
C VAL A 52 -7.04 -7.01 -15.70
N LEU A 53 -7.37 -5.91 -15.02
CA LEU A 53 -8.69 -5.75 -14.39
C LEU A 53 -9.64 -5.03 -15.35
N PRO A 54 -10.82 -5.58 -15.60
CA PRO A 54 -11.79 -4.99 -16.51
C PRO A 54 -12.44 -3.75 -15.90
N ALA A 55 -12.91 -2.83 -16.74
CA ALA A 55 -13.55 -1.58 -16.30
C ALA A 55 -14.79 -1.83 -15.41
N PHE A 56 -15.51 -2.93 -15.61
CA PHE A 56 -16.67 -3.27 -14.78
C PHE A 56 -16.31 -3.53 -13.31
N VAL A 57 -15.02 -3.65 -12.96
CA VAL A 57 -14.58 -3.69 -11.55
C VAL A 57 -15.08 -2.46 -10.78
N GLY A 58 -15.20 -1.30 -11.42
CA GLY A 58 -15.78 -0.11 -10.80
C GLY A 58 -17.28 -0.24 -10.48
N GLY A 59 -17.94 -1.30 -10.95
CA GLY A 59 -19.33 -1.62 -10.68
C GLY A 59 -19.59 -2.27 -9.32
N PHE A 60 -18.58 -2.80 -8.62
CA PHE A 60 -18.75 -3.49 -7.33
C PHE A 60 -19.04 -2.51 -6.17
N GLN A 61 -20.23 -1.89 -6.15
CA GLN A 61 -20.56 -0.78 -5.24
C GLN A 61 -20.53 -1.14 -3.74
N GLN A 62 -20.57 -2.43 -3.39
CA GLN A 62 -20.55 -2.92 -2.00
C GLN A 62 -19.18 -3.44 -1.56
N ILE A 63 -18.17 -3.44 -2.44
CA ILE A 63 -16.87 -4.03 -2.13
C ILE A 63 -16.15 -3.22 -1.05
N LYS A 64 -15.67 -3.94 -0.03
CA LYS A 64 -14.86 -3.43 1.07
C LYS A 64 -13.44 -3.94 1.02
N SER A 65 -13.22 -5.15 0.51
CA SER A 65 -11.89 -5.74 0.37
C SER A 65 -11.69 -6.35 -1.01
N LEU A 66 -10.62 -5.94 -1.68
CA LEU A 66 -10.19 -6.46 -2.98
C LEU A 66 -8.73 -6.90 -2.89
N THR A 67 -8.50 -8.21 -3.04
CA THR A 67 -7.19 -8.84 -2.97
C THR A 67 -6.88 -9.53 -4.29
N ILE A 68 -5.81 -9.09 -4.97
CA ILE A 68 -5.38 -9.65 -6.25
C ILE A 68 -3.86 -9.82 -6.23
N SER A 69 -3.36 -10.42 -5.14
CA SER A 69 -1.92 -10.59 -4.94
C SER A 69 -1.34 -11.69 -5.82
N SER A 70 -0.04 -11.67 -6.09
CA SER A 70 0.67 -12.71 -6.86
C SER A 70 0.00 -12.97 -8.21
N ASN A 71 -0.20 -11.92 -8.99
CA ASN A 71 -0.79 -11.95 -10.34
C ASN A 71 0.17 -11.25 -11.31
N LYS A 72 -0.30 -10.84 -12.49
CA LYS A 72 0.50 -10.21 -13.53
C LYS A 72 -0.01 -8.82 -13.91
N LEU A 73 -0.71 -8.14 -13.01
CA LEU A 73 -1.29 -6.83 -13.30
C LEU A 73 -0.20 -5.82 -13.65
N THR A 74 -0.29 -5.22 -14.83
CA THR A 74 0.63 -4.16 -15.29
C THR A 74 0.08 -2.75 -15.06
N SER A 75 -1.24 -2.63 -14.94
CA SER A 75 -1.97 -1.39 -14.62
C SER A 75 -3.28 -1.70 -13.90
N LEU A 76 -3.91 -0.66 -13.34
CA LEU A 76 -5.28 -0.70 -12.85
C LEU A 76 -6.17 0.16 -13.75
N PRO A 77 -7.44 -0.23 -13.99
CA PRO A 77 -8.37 0.60 -14.73
C PRO A 77 -8.73 1.86 -13.93
N ASN A 78 -9.00 2.97 -14.63
CA ASN A 78 -9.47 4.21 -13.99
C ASN A 78 -10.76 3.98 -13.17
N ASP A 79 -11.60 3.04 -13.56
CA ASP A 79 -12.83 2.67 -12.85
C ASP A 79 -12.61 2.15 -11.43
N ILE A 80 -11.38 1.79 -11.02
CA ILE A 80 -11.09 1.41 -9.63
C ILE A 80 -11.52 2.51 -8.65
N GLY A 81 -11.39 3.78 -9.03
CA GLY A 81 -11.80 4.93 -8.20
C GLY A 81 -13.29 5.00 -7.91
N LYS A 82 -14.14 4.22 -8.60
CA LYS A 82 -15.59 4.15 -8.35
C LYS A 82 -15.94 3.32 -7.10
N LEU A 83 -14.99 2.54 -6.56
CA LEU A 83 -15.21 1.68 -5.40
C LEU A 83 -15.23 2.47 -4.08
N LYS A 84 -16.25 3.31 -3.86
CA LYS A 84 -16.30 4.28 -2.75
C LYS A 84 -16.30 3.65 -1.36
N LYS A 85 -16.70 2.37 -1.24
CA LYS A 85 -16.72 1.60 0.02
C LYS A 85 -15.47 0.74 0.24
N LEU A 86 -14.51 0.76 -0.69
CA LEU A 86 -13.30 -0.05 -0.56
C LEU A 86 -12.46 0.45 0.60
N GLU A 87 -12.23 -0.43 1.57
CA GLU A 87 -11.46 -0.19 2.79
C GLU A 87 -10.06 -0.81 2.68
N THR A 88 -9.92 -1.91 1.93
CA THR A 88 -8.67 -2.66 1.77
C THR A 88 -8.41 -3.02 0.31
N LEU A 89 -7.26 -2.61 -0.22
CA LEU A 89 -6.79 -2.94 -1.56
C LEU A 89 -5.39 -3.58 -1.48
N ILE A 90 -5.31 -4.86 -1.80
CA ILE A 90 -4.07 -5.65 -1.71
C ILE A 90 -3.67 -6.12 -3.11
N LEU A 91 -2.56 -5.58 -3.62
CA LEU A 91 -2.07 -5.77 -4.99
C LEU A 91 -0.60 -6.25 -4.99
N ASN A 92 -0.20 -6.95 -3.95
CA ASN A 92 1.20 -7.38 -3.77
C ASN A 92 1.63 -8.35 -4.87
N GLY A 93 2.91 -8.39 -5.23
CA GLY A 93 3.42 -9.38 -6.18
C GLY A 93 2.80 -9.27 -7.57
N ASN A 94 2.65 -8.05 -8.09
CA ASN A 94 2.19 -7.77 -9.44
C ASN A 94 3.31 -7.07 -10.24
N GLN A 95 2.97 -6.49 -11.39
CA GLN A 95 3.92 -5.81 -12.27
C GLN A 95 3.61 -4.32 -12.42
N LEU A 96 2.90 -3.73 -11.45
CA LEU A 96 2.46 -2.34 -11.48
C LEU A 96 3.66 -1.40 -11.44
N LYS A 97 3.64 -0.37 -12.28
CA LYS A 97 4.65 0.70 -12.31
C LYS A 97 4.12 2.04 -11.78
N GLN A 98 2.80 2.22 -11.83
CA GLN A 98 2.09 3.41 -11.43
C GLN A 98 0.67 3.05 -11.01
N LEU A 99 0.00 3.97 -10.30
CA LEU A 99 -1.44 3.91 -10.02
C LEU A 99 -2.17 4.91 -10.93
N PRO A 100 -3.42 4.63 -11.35
CA PRO A 100 -4.24 5.66 -11.96
C PRO A 100 -4.58 6.74 -10.93
N SER A 101 -4.72 7.98 -11.36
CA SER A 101 -5.08 9.12 -10.50
C SER A 101 -6.41 8.93 -9.77
N SER A 102 -7.28 8.09 -10.31
CA SER A 102 -8.57 7.74 -9.71
C SER A 102 -8.45 6.97 -8.38
N VAL A 103 -7.29 6.40 -8.04
CA VAL A 103 -7.06 5.78 -6.72
C VAL A 103 -7.31 6.78 -5.59
N GLY A 104 -6.98 8.07 -5.78
CA GLY A 104 -7.29 9.13 -4.79
C GLY A 104 -8.80 9.32 -4.53
N GLN A 105 -9.67 8.75 -5.35
CA GLN A 105 -11.11 8.82 -5.15
C GLN A 105 -11.67 7.74 -4.20
N LEU A 106 -10.84 6.81 -3.71
CA LEU A 106 -11.21 5.74 -2.78
C LEU A 106 -11.33 6.26 -1.34
N LYS A 107 -12.35 7.07 -1.05
CA LYS A 107 -12.45 7.83 0.21
C LYS A 107 -12.53 7.01 1.50
N SER A 108 -12.88 5.73 1.40
CA SER A 108 -12.95 4.81 2.54
C SER A 108 -11.68 3.96 2.72
N LEU A 109 -10.68 4.12 1.85
CA LEU A 109 -9.51 3.25 1.84
C LEU A 109 -8.65 3.46 3.08
N ARG A 110 -8.41 2.38 3.82
CA ARG A 110 -7.60 2.32 5.04
C ARG A 110 -6.26 1.63 4.80
N THR A 111 -6.27 0.60 3.96
CA THR A 111 -5.08 -0.22 3.69
C THR A 111 -4.86 -0.31 2.19
N LEU A 112 -3.69 0.15 1.75
CA LEU A 112 -3.20 -0.02 0.39
C LEU A 112 -1.86 -0.73 0.43
N THR A 113 -1.79 -1.95 -0.10
CA THR A 113 -0.52 -2.69 -0.20
C THR A 113 -0.15 -2.96 -1.65
N LEU A 114 1.06 -2.56 -2.02
CA LEU A 114 1.65 -2.61 -3.35
C LEU A 114 3.03 -3.28 -3.29
N SER A 115 3.27 -4.10 -2.26
CA SER A 115 4.56 -4.72 -2.02
C SER A 115 4.94 -5.65 -3.18
N GLY A 116 6.20 -5.64 -3.62
CA GLY A 116 6.64 -6.55 -4.69
C GLY A 116 6.07 -6.19 -6.06
N ASN A 117 6.14 -4.91 -6.43
CA ASN A 117 5.77 -4.40 -7.75
C ASN A 117 7.00 -3.76 -8.44
N HIS A 118 6.78 -2.92 -9.45
CA HIS A 118 7.83 -2.27 -10.24
C HIS A 118 7.78 -0.74 -10.15
N PHE A 119 7.28 -0.17 -9.05
CA PHE A 119 7.28 1.27 -8.85
C PHE A 119 8.71 1.80 -8.79
N LYS A 120 9.05 2.70 -9.71
CA LYS A 120 10.33 3.44 -9.70
C LYS A 120 10.21 4.78 -8.99
N GLU A 121 9.00 5.31 -8.93
CA GLU A 121 8.66 6.58 -8.31
C GLU A 121 7.63 6.33 -7.21
N PHE A 122 7.65 7.21 -6.20
CA PHE A 122 6.63 7.20 -5.16
C PHE A 122 5.27 7.59 -5.76
N PRO A 123 4.18 6.85 -5.49
CA PRO A 123 2.87 7.19 -6.05
C PRO A 123 2.31 8.48 -5.45
N ILE A 124 2.21 9.53 -6.28
CA ILE A 124 1.60 10.82 -5.92
C ILE A 124 0.06 10.79 -6.04
N GLY A 125 -0.61 11.79 -5.45
CA GLY A 125 -2.08 11.92 -5.49
C GLY A 125 -2.84 11.12 -4.44
N LEU A 126 -2.13 10.41 -3.55
CA LEU A 126 -2.71 9.66 -2.43
C LEU A 126 -3.08 10.55 -1.22
N GLY A 127 -2.67 11.83 -1.20
CA GLY A 127 -2.99 12.77 -0.10
C GLY A 127 -4.49 13.02 0.09
N THR A 128 -5.30 12.69 -0.92
CA THR A 128 -6.76 12.80 -0.88
C THR A 128 -7.46 11.64 -0.12
N LEU A 129 -6.70 10.61 0.29
CA LEU A 129 -7.17 9.43 1.03
C LEU A 129 -7.15 9.69 2.54
N ARG A 130 -8.18 10.40 3.04
CA ARG A 130 -8.23 10.87 4.44
C ARG A 130 -8.31 9.78 5.50
N GLN A 131 -8.69 8.56 5.12
CA GLN A 131 -8.82 7.41 6.03
C GLN A 131 -7.67 6.42 5.90
N LEU A 132 -6.66 6.70 5.07
CA LEU A 132 -5.54 5.79 4.86
C LEU A 132 -4.77 5.65 6.17
N ASP A 133 -4.62 4.42 6.65
CA ASP A 133 -3.88 4.10 7.86
C ASP A 133 -2.55 3.41 7.49
N VAL A 134 -2.55 2.53 6.48
CA VAL A 134 -1.37 1.76 6.05
C VAL A 134 -1.14 1.91 4.55
N LEU A 135 0.07 2.33 4.18
CA LEU A 135 0.61 2.29 2.82
C LEU A 135 1.85 1.41 2.78
N ASP A 136 1.77 0.27 2.10
CA ASP A 136 2.92 -0.61 1.90
C ASP A 136 3.41 -0.55 0.46
N LEU A 137 4.62 -0.03 0.27
CA LEU A 137 5.35 0.09 -0.98
C LEU A 137 6.66 -0.70 -0.94
N SER A 138 6.81 -1.62 0.00
CA SER A 138 8.04 -2.42 0.14
C SER A 138 8.35 -3.25 -1.12
N LYS A 139 9.60 -3.69 -1.28
CA LYS A 139 10.00 -4.55 -2.41
C LYS A 139 9.66 -3.94 -3.79
N ASN A 140 9.94 -2.65 -3.95
CA ASN A 140 9.79 -1.94 -5.21
C ASN A 140 11.16 -1.42 -5.68
N LYS A 141 11.19 -0.41 -6.56
CA LYS A 141 12.41 0.19 -7.11
C LYS A 141 12.41 1.71 -6.89
N ILE A 142 11.74 2.17 -5.83
CA ILE A 142 11.59 3.60 -5.52
C ILE A 142 12.95 4.15 -5.10
N GLN A 143 13.33 5.31 -5.64
CA GLN A 143 14.64 5.94 -5.37
C GLN A 143 14.55 7.16 -4.46
N VAL A 144 13.39 7.81 -4.41
CA VAL A 144 13.20 9.06 -3.67
C VAL A 144 11.85 9.03 -2.96
N VAL A 145 11.84 9.47 -1.70
CA VAL A 145 10.61 9.87 -1.01
C VAL A 145 10.42 11.37 -1.24
N PRO A 146 9.44 11.80 -2.05
CA PRO A 146 9.33 13.18 -2.51
C PRO A 146 8.56 14.05 -1.51
N ALA A 147 8.42 15.35 -1.77
CA ALA A 147 7.77 16.30 -0.87
C ALA A 147 6.27 16.03 -0.66
N GLU A 148 5.61 15.47 -1.66
CA GLU A 148 4.19 15.11 -1.69
C GLU A 148 3.81 14.08 -0.61
N VAL A 149 4.80 13.40 0.00
CA VAL A 149 4.58 12.55 1.17
C VAL A 149 3.94 13.33 2.33
N ALA A 150 4.15 14.65 2.42
CA ALA A 150 3.54 15.54 3.42
C ALA A 150 2.00 15.57 3.32
N GLU A 151 1.44 15.31 2.14
CA GLU A 151 -0.01 15.31 1.93
C GLU A 151 -0.68 14.03 2.49
N LEU A 152 0.10 12.96 2.69
CA LEU A 152 -0.41 11.65 3.06
C LEU A 152 -1.00 11.65 4.47
N GLN A 153 -2.14 10.98 4.61
CA GLN A 153 -2.82 10.81 5.89
C GLN A 153 -2.51 9.45 6.53
N ALA A 154 -1.54 8.70 5.99
CA ALA A 154 -1.13 7.40 6.48
C ALA A 154 -0.55 7.47 7.90
N ILE A 155 -0.83 6.46 8.72
CA ILE A 155 -0.20 6.26 10.03
C ILE A 155 1.13 5.51 9.85
N GLU A 156 1.15 4.54 8.94
CA GLU A 156 2.30 3.71 8.62
C GLU A 156 2.61 3.75 7.12
N ILE A 157 3.87 4.04 6.80
CA ILE A 157 4.44 3.92 5.47
C ILE A 157 5.57 2.89 5.53
N ASN A 158 5.41 1.80 4.80
CA ASN A 158 6.44 0.79 4.62
C ASN A 158 7.11 0.94 3.26
N LEU A 159 8.39 1.29 3.27
CA LEU A 159 9.24 1.47 2.10
C LEU A 159 10.46 0.54 2.13
N ASN A 160 10.42 -0.52 2.95
CA ASN A 160 11.51 -1.49 3.04
C ASN A 160 11.87 -2.08 1.68
N GLN A 161 13.14 -2.44 1.47
CA GLN A 161 13.59 -3.15 0.26
C GLN A 161 13.25 -2.37 -1.02
N ASN A 162 13.66 -1.10 -1.05
CA ASN A 162 13.61 -0.25 -2.23
C ASN A 162 15.04 0.20 -2.60
N GLN A 163 15.18 1.24 -3.41
CA GLN A 163 16.46 1.82 -3.82
C GLN A 163 16.59 3.26 -3.32
N ILE A 164 15.95 3.57 -2.19
CA ILE A 164 15.79 4.95 -1.73
C ILE A 164 17.15 5.48 -1.29
N SER A 165 17.60 6.55 -1.93
CA SER A 165 18.83 7.27 -1.57
C SER A 165 18.54 8.61 -0.91
N THR A 166 17.32 9.14 -1.06
CA THR A 166 16.94 10.47 -0.58
C THR A 166 15.53 10.46 0.02
N VAL A 167 15.39 11.08 1.19
CA VAL A 167 14.09 11.35 1.82
C VAL A 167 13.90 12.86 1.92
N SER A 168 12.77 13.37 1.41
CA SER A 168 12.43 14.79 1.55
C SER A 168 12.21 15.16 3.02
N PRO A 169 12.74 16.30 3.50
CA PRO A 169 12.45 16.82 4.84
C PRO A 169 10.96 17.01 5.11
N GLU A 170 10.16 17.23 4.06
CA GLU A 170 8.70 17.41 4.15
C GLU A 170 7.95 16.21 4.73
N VAL A 171 8.58 15.04 4.82
CA VAL A 171 8.01 13.89 5.54
C VAL A 171 7.71 14.20 7.01
N SER A 172 8.38 15.19 7.62
CA SER A 172 8.06 15.66 8.96
C SER A 172 6.67 16.30 9.08
N HIS A 173 6.13 16.82 7.97
CA HIS A 173 4.82 17.47 7.92
C HIS A 173 3.66 16.50 7.67
N ALA A 174 3.93 15.21 7.43
CA ALA A 174 2.89 14.20 7.27
C ALA A 174 2.04 14.10 8.56
N PRO A 175 0.76 14.51 8.55
CA PRO A 175 0.02 14.87 9.77
C PRO A 175 -0.32 13.69 10.68
N ARG A 176 -0.30 12.46 10.16
CA ARG A 176 -0.66 11.24 10.90
C ARG A 176 0.49 10.22 10.99
N LEU A 177 1.62 10.46 10.32
CA LEU A 177 2.68 9.48 10.19
C LEU A 177 3.35 9.20 11.55
N LYS A 178 3.26 7.96 12.02
CA LYS A 178 3.87 7.48 13.28
C LYS A 178 4.95 6.43 13.03
N VAL A 179 4.80 5.66 11.95
CA VAL A 179 5.67 4.53 11.60
C VAL A 179 6.20 4.74 10.20
N LEU A 180 7.52 4.86 10.07
CA LEU A 180 8.22 4.96 8.80
C LEU A 180 9.27 3.86 8.73
N ARG A 181 9.09 2.92 7.79
CA ARG A 181 10.03 1.82 7.58
C ARG A 181 10.82 2.03 6.31
N LEU A 182 12.14 2.08 6.42
CA LEU A 182 13.10 2.34 5.36
C LEU A 182 14.23 1.30 5.38
N GLU A 183 13.98 0.10 5.90
CA GLU A 183 14.99 -0.96 5.99
C GLU A 183 15.43 -1.41 4.59
N GLU A 184 16.68 -1.83 4.45
CA GLU A 184 17.25 -2.37 3.21
C GLU A 184 17.05 -1.42 2.01
N ASN A 185 17.57 -0.19 2.15
CA ASN A 185 17.57 0.85 1.12
C ASN A 185 19.01 1.36 0.87
N CYS A 186 19.15 2.43 0.08
CA CYS A 186 20.43 3.04 -0.29
C CYS A 186 20.69 4.36 0.45
N LEU A 187 20.13 4.56 1.66
CA LEU A 187 20.26 5.82 2.38
C LEU A 187 21.67 5.96 2.96
N GLU A 188 22.29 7.11 2.73
CA GLU A 188 23.41 7.58 3.53
C GLU A 188 22.88 8.25 4.80
N LEU A 189 23.72 8.39 5.83
CA LEU A 189 23.32 9.05 7.08
C LEU A 189 22.88 10.50 6.85
N SER A 190 23.54 11.21 5.92
CA SER A 190 23.22 12.58 5.48
C SER A 190 21.87 12.69 4.77
N SER A 191 21.36 11.59 4.21
CA SER A 191 20.07 11.54 3.52
C SER A 191 18.89 11.41 4.46
N ILE A 192 19.11 11.22 5.76
CA ILE A 192 18.07 11.25 6.79
C ILE A 192 17.87 12.70 7.23
N PRO A 193 16.74 13.36 6.90
CA PRO A 193 16.48 14.70 7.38
C PRO A 193 16.36 14.71 8.90
N PHE A 194 17.08 15.63 9.55
CA PHE A 194 16.96 15.82 11.00
C PHE A 194 15.52 16.18 11.41
N SER A 195 14.73 16.80 10.52
CA SER A 195 13.31 17.13 10.75
C SER A 195 12.46 15.90 11.07
N ILE A 196 12.83 14.70 10.58
CA ILE A 196 12.19 13.44 10.97
C ILE A 196 12.40 13.18 12.47
N LEU A 197 13.58 13.49 12.98
CA LEU A 197 13.95 13.27 14.37
C LEU A 197 13.45 14.39 15.28
N SER A 198 13.52 15.66 14.85
CA SER A 198 13.17 16.82 15.66
C SER A 198 11.69 17.20 15.63
N ASP A 199 11.12 17.33 14.42
CA ASP A 199 9.88 18.09 14.20
C ASP A 199 8.70 17.20 13.80
N SER A 200 8.98 15.94 13.46
CA SER A 200 7.94 15.00 13.05
C SER A 200 7.20 14.32 14.21
N GLN A 201 6.12 13.65 13.85
CA GLN A 201 5.36 12.77 14.74
C GLN A 201 5.81 11.30 14.68
N VAL A 202 6.85 10.97 13.91
CA VAL A 202 7.37 9.61 13.75
C VAL A 202 7.92 9.15 15.09
N SER A 203 7.40 8.01 15.56
CA SER A 203 7.79 7.37 16.82
C SER A 203 8.41 5.99 16.61
N LEU A 204 8.30 5.44 15.40
CA LEU A 204 9.01 4.24 14.98
C LEU A 204 9.64 4.52 13.61
N LEU A 205 10.96 4.66 13.60
CA LEU A 205 11.77 4.81 12.40
C LEU A 205 12.67 3.58 12.29
N SER A 206 12.44 2.75 11.27
CA SER A 206 13.32 1.62 10.94
C SER A 206 14.21 1.97 9.77
N VAL A 207 15.52 1.81 9.92
CA VAL A 207 16.55 2.18 8.91
C VAL A 207 17.67 1.14 8.81
N GLU A 208 17.47 -0.05 9.35
CA GLU A 208 18.41 -1.17 9.28
C GLU A 208 18.76 -1.52 7.82
N GLY A 209 20.00 -1.90 7.55
CA GLY A 209 20.42 -2.32 6.21
C GLY A 209 20.57 -1.19 5.18
N ASN A 210 20.77 0.06 5.62
CA ASN A 210 21.17 1.18 4.76
C ASN A 210 22.71 1.36 4.69
N LEU A 211 23.19 2.38 3.97
CA LEU A 211 24.62 2.65 3.74
C LEU A 211 25.32 3.33 4.93
N PHE A 212 24.82 3.12 6.15
CA PHE A 212 25.40 3.62 7.38
C PHE A 212 25.17 2.66 8.55
N GLU A 213 26.04 2.72 9.56
CA GLU A 213 25.81 1.97 10.80
C GLU A 213 24.69 2.63 11.61
N VAL A 214 23.61 1.91 11.92
CA VAL A 214 22.42 2.42 12.62
C VAL A 214 22.77 3.13 13.95
N LYS A 215 23.84 2.71 14.64
CA LYS A 215 24.30 3.38 15.88
C LYS A 215 24.67 4.86 15.68
N ARG A 216 25.08 5.26 14.46
CA ARG A 216 25.40 6.66 14.11
C ARG A 216 24.18 7.57 14.03
N LEU A 217 22.96 7.00 14.01
CA LEU A 217 21.74 7.78 14.09
C LEU A 217 21.65 8.58 15.39
N ARG A 218 22.32 8.10 16.45
CA ARG A 218 22.42 8.77 17.77
C ARG A 218 23.16 10.09 17.74
N ASP A 219 24.02 10.26 16.73
CA ASP A 219 24.86 11.45 16.58
C ASP A 219 24.12 12.57 15.81
N LEU A 220 22.93 12.28 15.27
CA LEU A 220 22.13 13.26 14.52
C LEU A 220 21.36 14.19 15.46
N GLU A 221 21.26 15.45 15.05
CA GLU A 221 20.42 16.43 15.71
C GLU A 221 18.96 15.96 15.78
N GLY A 222 18.34 16.15 16.95
CA GLY A 222 16.96 15.74 17.20
C GLY A 222 16.78 14.27 17.60
N TYR A 223 17.84 13.45 17.65
CA TYR A 223 17.74 12.05 18.05
C TYR A 223 17.12 11.85 19.44
N ASP A 224 17.47 12.71 20.42
CA ASP A 224 16.90 12.65 21.77
C ASP A 224 15.38 12.84 21.76
N LYS A 225 14.89 13.82 21.00
CA LYS A 225 13.44 14.05 20.80
C LYS A 225 12.76 12.83 20.18
N TYR A 226 13.40 12.21 19.19
CA TYR A 226 12.90 10.96 18.62
C TYR A 226 12.85 9.83 19.65
N MET A 227 13.89 9.66 20.46
CA MET A 227 13.96 8.62 21.47
C MET A 227 12.93 8.78 22.59
N GLU A 228 12.61 10.01 22.97
CA GLU A 228 11.48 10.31 23.86
C GLU A 228 10.16 9.81 23.26
N ARG A 229 9.90 10.13 21.98
CA ARG A 229 8.69 9.67 21.26
C ARG A 229 8.65 8.14 21.15
N PHE A 230 9.75 7.50 20.76
CA PHE A 230 9.88 6.04 20.65
C PHE A 230 9.59 5.34 21.98
N THR A 231 10.19 5.82 23.07
CA THR A 231 10.01 5.25 24.40
C THR A 231 8.59 5.43 24.92
N ALA A 232 7.98 6.59 24.69
CA ALA A 232 6.59 6.86 25.07
C ALA A 232 5.62 5.94 24.31
N THR A 233 5.86 5.67 23.03
CA THR A 233 5.05 4.73 22.25
C THR A 233 5.23 3.30 22.74
N LYS A 234 6.48 2.84 22.99
CA LYS A 234 6.75 1.47 23.47
C LYS A 234 6.05 1.17 24.81
N LYS A 235 6.01 2.13 25.73
CA LYS A 235 5.32 2.00 27.03
C LYS A 235 3.79 1.88 26.92
N LYS A 236 3.18 2.33 25.81
CA LYS A 236 1.73 2.18 25.60
C LYS A 236 1.34 0.77 25.13
N PHE A 237 2.31 -0.03 24.67
CA PHE A 237 2.10 -1.36 24.12
C PHE A 237 2.75 -2.48 24.96
N ALA A 238 3.31 -2.14 26.13
CA ALA A 238 3.85 -3.07 27.12
C ALA A 238 2.93 -3.10 28.35
#